data_AF-A0A2V1K9P9-F1
#
_entry.id   AF-A0A2V1K9P9-F1
#
_cell.length_a   1.000
_cell.length_b   1.000
_cell.length_c   1.000
_cell.angle_alpha   90.00
_cell.angle_beta   90.00
_cell.angle_gamma   90.00
#
_symmetry.space_group_name_H-M   'P 1'
#
loop_
_entity.id
_entity.type
_entity.pdbx_description
1 polymer ?
#
loop_
_entity_poly.entity_id
_entity_poly.type
_entity_poly.pdbx_seq_one_letter_code
_entity_poly.pdbx_strand_id
1 'polypeptide(L)'
;MYIKICGLKTPEDVAVAIGAGADAIGVIHAEGSPRNLDESAARNAIASASGAVDTALVVATTPVREAVEFATAIGASVLQLHGRYTPEDVQLAAQLFPRVWRATALRPGTNVEVGAYGEERLLLDAPRAGSGERWDTSALENRRPTGQWLLAGGLDPRNVASAIETARPWGVDVSSGVESARGVKSHALIREFVANARAAS
;
A
#
# COMPACT_ATOMS: atom_id res chain seq x y z
N MET A 1 0.16 15.45 -1.82
CA MET A 1 0.52 14.12 -1.26
C MET A 1 -0.50 13.08 -1.69
N TYR A 2 -0.08 11.92 -2.20
CA TYR A 2 -0.98 10.78 -2.41
C TYR A 2 -1.03 9.89 -1.16
N ILE A 3 -2.20 9.45 -0.69
CA ILE A 3 -2.35 8.75 0.59
C ILE A 3 -3.11 7.44 0.40
N LYS A 4 -2.49 6.32 0.77
CA LYS A 4 -3.12 5.00 0.79
C LYS A 4 -3.33 4.48 2.21
N ILE A 5 -4.55 4.01 2.49
CA ILE A 5 -4.88 3.28 3.71
C ILE A 5 -5.02 1.78 3.39
N CYS A 6 -4.13 0.96 3.94
CA CYS A 6 -3.98 -0.44 3.55
C CYS A 6 -4.47 -1.42 4.62
N GLY A 7 -5.01 -2.56 4.19
CA GLY A 7 -5.53 -3.63 5.05
C GLY A 7 -6.88 -3.29 5.68
N LEU A 8 -7.75 -2.60 4.94
CA LEU A 8 -9.13 -2.38 5.34
C LEU A 8 -9.94 -3.67 5.20
N LYS A 9 -10.88 -3.90 6.11
CA LYS A 9 -11.68 -5.15 6.14
C LYS A 9 -13.18 -4.92 5.96
N THR A 10 -13.68 -3.73 6.30
CA THR A 10 -15.11 -3.45 6.35
C THR A 10 -15.46 -2.25 5.47
N PRO A 11 -16.70 -2.17 4.97
CA PRO A 11 -17.21 -0.98 4.29
C PRO A 11 -17.14 0.29 5.15
N GLU A 12 -17.28 0.16 6.47
CA GLU A 12 -17.17 1.29 7.39
C GLU A 12 -15.74 1.86 7.42
N ASP A 13 -14.72 1.00 7.48
CA ASP A 13 -13.33 1.45 7.41
C ASP A 13 -13.03 2.14 6.07
N VAL A 14 -13.59 1.63 4.97
CA VAL A 14 -13.46 2.22 3.63
C VAL A 14 -14.11 3.60 3.58
N ALA A 15 -15.34 3.73 4.07
CA ALA A 15 -16.04 5.01 4.12
C ALA A 15 -15.28 6.06 4.95
N VAL A 16 -14.67 5.64 6.06
CA VAL A 16 -13.85 6.53 6.89
C VAL A 16 -12.56 6.93 6.18
N ALA A 17 -11.87 6.01 5.51
CA ALA A 17 -10.66 6.34 4.75
C ALA A 17 -10.95 7.34 3.62
N ILE A 18 -12.02 7.11 2.85
CA ILE A 18 -12.45 8.01 1.78
C ILE A 18 -12.87 9.37 2.36
N GLY A 19 -13.71 9.39 3.39
CA GLY A 19 -14.18 10.62 4.03
C GLY A 19 -13.05 11.42 4.71
N ALA A 20 -11.96 10.78 5.11
CA ALA A 20 -10.77 11.45 5.61
C ALA A 20 -9.92 12.07 4.50
N GLY A 21 -10.11 11.68 3.23
CA GLY A 21 -9.36 12.18 2.07
C GLY A 21 -8.21 11.27 1.64
N ALA A 22 -8.30 9.95 1.85
CA ALA A 22 -7.39 8.99 1.22
C ALA A 22 -7.59 8.96 -0.30
N ASP A 23 -6.52 8.76 -1.06
CA ASP A 23 -6.53 8.63 -2.52
C ASP A 23 -6.55 7.16 -2.97
N ALA A 24 -6.18 6.23 -2.07
CA ALA A 24 -6.32 4.80 -2.26
C ALA A 24 -6.72 4.06 -0.99
N ILE A 25 -7.37 2.91 -1.19
CA ILE A 25 -7.55 1.88 -0.17
C ILE A 25 -6.94 0.56 -0.62
N GLY A 26 -6.51 -0.27 0.33
CA GLY A 26 -5.99 -1.61 0.06
C GLY A 26 -6.70 -2.68 0.88
N VAL A 27 -7.05 -3.80 0.24
CA VAL A 27 -7.49 -5.05 0.88
C VAL A 27 -6.38 -6.09 0.74
N ILE A 28 -6.21 -6.96 1.73
CA ILE A 28 -5.10 -7.93 1.74
C ILE A 28 -5.64 -9.35 1.57
N HIS A 29 -5.12 -10.06 0.58
CA HIS A 29 -5.27 -11.51 0.43
C HIS A 29 -3.88 -12.17 0.55
N ALA A 30 -3.55 -12.58 1.77
CA ALA A 30 -2.28 -13.20 2.10
C ALA A 30 -2.44 -14.08 3.34
N GLU A 31 -2.21 -15.38 3.18
CA GLU A 31 -2.29 -16.34 4.28
C GLU A 31 -1.38 -15.94 5.45
N GLY A 32 -1.86 -16.11 6.69
CA GLY A 32 -1.14 -15.72 7.90
C GLY A 32 -1.17 -14.22 8.22
N SER A 33 -1.70 -13.37 7.34
CA SER A 33 -1.92 -11.96 7.65
C SER A 33 -3.14 -11.79 8.58
N PRO A 34 -3.07 -10.99 9.66
CA PRO A 34 -4.25 -10.64 10.48
C PRO A 34 -5.31 -9.83 9.68
N ARG A 35 -4.89 -9.29 8.53
CA ARG A 35 -5.69 -8.48 7.63
C ARG A 35 -6.21 -9.28 6.43
N ASN A 36 -5.94 -10.60 6.40
CA ASN A 36 -6.39 -11.46 5.31
C ASN A 36 -7.91 -11.41 5.15
N LEU A 37 -8.37 -11.30 3.90
CA LEU A 37 -9.76 -11.43 3.50
C LEU A 37 -9.90 -12.57 2.49
N ASP A 38 -11.04 -13.24 2.53
CA ASP A 38 -11.50 -14.07 1.42
C ASP A 38 -12.07 -13.20 0.29
N GLU A 39 -12.42 -13.83 -0.83
CA GLU A 39 -12.94 -13.14 -2.01
C GLU A 39 -14.22 -12.34 -1.72
N SER A 40 -15.15 -12.89 -0.95
CA SER A 40 -16.43 -12.25 -0.64
C SER A 40 -16.23 -10.97 0.18
N ALA A 41 -15.43 -11.05 1.24
CA ALA A 41 -15.13 -9.91 2.09
C ALA A 41 -14.31 -8.85 1.34
N ALA A 42 -13.32 -9.27 0.54
CA ALA A 42 -12.54 -8.36 -0.30
C ALA A 42 -13.43 -7.63 -1.31
N ARG A 43 -14.30 -8.35 -2.03
CA ARG A 43 -15.28 -7.79 -2.97
C ARG A 43 -16.18 -6.76 -2.30
N ASN A 44 -16.72 -7.07 -1.13
CA ASN A 44 -17.59 -6.15 -0.40
C ASN A 44 -16.88 -4.84 -0.02
N ALA A 45 -15.63 -4.94 0.48
CA ALA A 45 -14.85 -3.76 0.81
C ALA A 45 -14.49 -2.93 -0.44
N ILE A 46 -14.04 -3.57 -1.53
CA ILE A 46 -13.70 -2.90 -2.79
C ILE A 46 -14.92 -2.20 -3.40
N ALA A 47 -16.06 -2.91 -3.49
CA ALA A 47 -17.29 -2.37 -4.05
C ALA A 47 -17.80 -1.16 -3.26
N SER A 48 -17.63 -1.14 -1.93
CA SER A 48 -18.06 -0.02 -1.10
C SER A 48 -17.34 1.31 -1.42
N ALA A 49 -16.15 1.26 -2.02
CA ALA A 49 -15.44 2.46 -2.46
C ALA A 49 -16.13 3.17 -3.63
N SER A 50 -17.02 2.49 -4.37
CA SER A 50 -17.88 3.06 -5.42
C SER A 50 -17.13 3.91 -6.46
N GLY A 51 -15.88 3.54 -6.77
CA GLY A 51 -15.03 4.28 -7.73
C GLY A 51 -14.50 5.62 -7.24
N ALA A 52 -14.66 5.97 -5.95
CA ALA A 52 -14.22 7.25 -5.41
C ALA A 52 -12.69 7.38 -5.32
N VAL A 53 -11.98 6.26 -5.19
CA VAL A 53 -10.53 6.18 -4.95
C VAL A 53 -9.94 4.95 -5.64
N ASP A 54 -8.62 4.91 -5.81
CA ASP A 54 -7.92 3.70 -6.25
C ASP A 54 -8.13 2.57 -5.22
N THR A 55 -8.49 1.38 -5.70
CA THR A 55 -8.71 0.18 -4.90
C THR A 55 -7.67 -0.89 -5.23
N ALA A 56 -6.83 -1.25 -4.26
CA ALA A 56 -5.73 -2.20 -4.46
C ALA A 56 -6.01 -3.55 -3.79
N LEU A 57 -5.89 -4.64 -4.56
CA LEU A 57 -5.68 -5.98 -4.01
C LEU A 57 -4.20 -6.15 -3.69
N VAL A 58 -3.87 -6.47 -2.44
CA VAL A 58 -2.50 -6.73 -2.00
C VAL A 58 -2.32 -8.23 -1.78
N VAL A 59 -1.38 -8.84 -2.52
CA VAL A 59 -1.00 -10.25 -2.40
C VAL A 59 0.47 -10.41 -2.04
N ALA A 60 0.85 -11.55 -1.47
CA ALA A 60 2.22 -11.80 -1.03
C ALA A 60 2.88 -13.09 -1.55
N THR A 61 2.12 -14.18 -1.59
CA THR A 61 2.60 -15.50 -2.01
C THR A 61 1.71 -16.14 -3.06
N THR A 62 0.59 -15.51 -3.40
CA THR A 62 -0.36 -15.98 -4.42
C THR A 62 0.31 -15.97 -5.80
N PRO A 63 0.25 -17.07 -6.58
CA PRO A 63 0.76 -17.08 -7.95
C PRO A 63 0.17 -15.95 -8.80
N VAL A 64 0.96 -15.37 -9.70
CA VAL A 64 0.57 -14.15 -10.43
C VAL A 64 -0.77 -14.30 -11.16
N ARG A 65 -0.99 -15.42 -11.86
CA ARG A 65 -2.25 -15.64 -12.61
C ARG A 65 -3.46 -15.70 -11.68
N GLU A 66 -3.35 -16.40 -10.56
CA GLU A 66 -4.40 -16.47 -9.55
C GLU A 66 -4.65 -15.09 -8.92
N ALA A 67 -3.60 -14.31 -8.67
CA ALA A 67 -3.74 -12.96 -8.15
C ALA A 67 -4.45 -12.02 -9.14
N VAL A 68 -4.20 -12.16 -10.45
CA VAL A 68 -4.89 -11.43 -11.51
C VAL A 68 -6.37 -11.83 -11.60
N GLU A 69 -6.66 -13.13 -11.55
CA GLU A 69 -8.02 -13.65 -11.52
C GLU A 69 -8.80 -13.11 -10.31
N PHE A 70 -8.18 -13.13 -9.13
CA PHE A 70 -8.77 -12.57 -7.91
C PHE A 70 -9.03 -11.07 -8.05
N ALA A 71 -8.02 -10.29 -8.47
CA ALA A 71 -8.15 -8.84 -8.63
C ALA A 71 -9.30 -8.48 -9.59
N THR A 72 -9.42 -9.23 -10.69
CA THR A 72 -10.51 -9.10 -11.66
C THR A 72 -11.85 -9.47 -11.04
N ALA A 73 -11.93 -10.61 -10.33
CA ALA A 73 -13.15 -11.10 -9.72
C ALA A 73 -13.74 -10.09 -8.73
N ILE A 74 -12.91 -9.47 -7.89
CA ILE A 74 -13.37 -8.50 -6.88
C ILE A 74 -13.53 -7.07 -7.42
N GLY A 75 -13.14 -6.81 -8.67
CA GLY A 75 -13.19 -5.47 -9.28
C GLY A 75 -12.16 -4.50 -8.70
N ALA A 76 -10.99 -4.97 -8.26
CA ALA A 76 -9.92 -4.09 -7.83
C ALA A 76 -9.39 -3.28 -9.02
N SER A 77 -9.07 -2.01 -8.81
CA SER A 77 -8.47 -1.18 -9.85
C SER A 77 -6.96 -1.42 -10.01
N VAL A 78 -6.31 -1.95 -8.97
CA VAL A 78 -4.86 -2.15 -8.88
C VAL A 78 -4.55 -3.51 -8.29
N LEU A 79 -3.58 -4.22 -8.88
CA LEU A 79 -2.93 -5.39 -8.29
C LEU A 79 -1.59 -4.97 -7.68
N GLN A 80 -1.46 -5.01 -6.36
CA GLN A 80 -0.23 -4.74 -5.64
C GLN A 80 0.48 -6.04 -5.27
N LEU A 81 1.63 -6.29 -5.88
CA LEU A 81 2.50 -7.42 -5.57
C LEU A 81 3.43 -7.05 -4.42
N HIS A 82 3.22 -7.64 -3.24
CA HIS A 82 3.97 -7.35 -2.02
C HIS A 82 4.59 -8.62 -1.44
N GLY A 83 5.87 -8.88 -1.74
CA GLY A 83 6.54 -10.04 -1.15
C GLY A 83 7.78 -10.45 -1.92
N ARG A 84 7.89 -11.75 -2.19
CA ARG A 84 9.04 -12.37 -2.86
C ARG A 84 8.83 -12.52 -4.37
N TYR A 85 7.98 -11.68 -4.98
CA TYR A 85 7.78 -11.66 -6.42
C TYR A 85 9.06 -11.21 -7.14
N THR A 86 9.43 -11.92 -8.20
CA THR A 86 10.58 -11.59 -9.02
C THR A 86 10.26 -10.49 -10.03
N PRO A 87 11.27 -9.88 -10.68
CA PRO A 87 11.03 -9.00 -11.83
C PRO A 87 10.12 -9.60 -12.90
N GLU A 88 10.29 -10.89 -13.21
CA GLU A 88 9.51 -11.62 -14.20
C GLU A 88 8.04 -11.77 -13.76
N ASP A 89 7.78 -11.96 -12.46
CA ASP A 89 6.42 -11.98 -11.91
C ASP A 89 5.72 -10.63 -12.10
N VAL A 90 6.42 -9.52 -11.86
CA VAL A 90 5.88 -8.16 -12.04
C VAL A 90 5.59 -7.88 -13.51
N GLN A 91 6.50 -8.27 -14.40
CA GLN A 91 6.32 -8.14 -15.85
C GLN A 91 5.13 -8.96 -16.34
N LEU A 92 5.00 -10.21 -15.88
CA LEU A 92 3.86 -11.06 -16.20
C LEU A 92 2.56 -10.43 -15.71
N ALA A 93 2.52 -9.91 -14.49
CA ALA A 93 1.35 -9.24 -13.96
C ALA A 93 0.98 -8.01 -14.80
N ALA A 94 1.95 -7.19 -15.19
CA ALA A 94 1.73 -5.98 -16.00
C ALA A 94 1.21 -6.29 -17.42
N GLN A 95 1.50 -7.49 -17.95
CA GLN A 95 0.92 -7.97 -19.21
C GLN A 95 -0.53 -8.46 -19.06
N LEU A 96 -0.91 -8.90 -17.86
CA LEU A 96 -2.20 -9.55 -17.60
C LEU A 96 -3.20 -8.64 -16.88
N PHE A 97 -2.75 -7.56 -16.24
CA PHE A 97 -3.58 -6.66 -15.46
C PHE A 97 -3.22 -5.18 -15.71
N PRO A 98 -4.21 -4.29 -15.91
CA PRO A 98 -3.94 -2.93 -16.41
C PRO A 98 -3.07 -2.06 -15.50
N ARG A 99 -3.19 -2.22 -14.18
CA ARG A 99 -2.48 -1.40 -13.19
C ARG A 99 -1.85 -2.28 -12.13
N VAL A 100 -0.52 -2.40 -12.20
CA VAL A 100 0.26 -3.19 -11.25
C VAL A 100 1.13 -2.28 -10.42
N TRP A 101 1.13 -2.46 -9.11
CA TRP A 101 2.05 -1.79 -8.20
C TRP A 101 3.04 -2.81 -7.64
N ARG A 102 4.32 -2.45 -7.61
CA ARG A 102 5.38 -3.28 -7.03
C ARG A 102 5.70 -2.78 -5.64
N ALA A 103 5.62 -3.64 -4.63
CA ALA A 103 6.11 -3.33 -3.29
C ALA A 103 7.46 -4.04 -3.04
N THR A 104 8.43 -3.31 -2.50
CA THR A 104 9.76 -3.84 -2.17
C THR A 104 10.33 -3.14 -0.93
N ALA A 105 11.40 -3.72 -0.37
CA ALA A 105 12.14 -3.10 0.72
C ALA A 105 13.49 -2.58 0.23
N LEU A 106 13.96 -1.47 0.78
CA LEU A 106 15.26 -0.92 0.44
C LEU A 106 16.39 -1.82 0.99
N ARG A 107 17.06 -2.54 0.10
CA ARG A 107 18.24 -3.37 0.40
C ARG A 107 19.38 -3.00 -0.57
N PRO A 108 20.63 -3.38 -0.29
CA PRO A 108 21.69 -3.31 -1.28
C PRO A 108 21.26 -4.05 -2.56
N GLY A 109 21.36 -3.40 -3.73
CA GLY A 109 20.95 -3.97 -5.02
C GLY A 109 19.46 -3.90 -5.38
N THR A 110 18.58 -3.42 -4.49
CA THR A 110 17.17 -3.19 -4.85
C THR A 110 17.06 -2.17 -5.98
N ASN A 111 16.42 -2.54 -7.09
CA ASN A 111 16.05 -1.60 -8.14
C ASN A 111 14.87 -0.73 -7.68
N VAL A 112 15.11 0.57 -7.59
CA VAL A 112 14.18 1.59 -7.13
C VAL A 112 13.66 2.48 -8.27
N GLU A 113 14.00 2.17 -9.52
CA GLU A 113 13.41 2.82 -10.70
C GLU A 113 11.95 2.39 -10.84
N VAL A 114 11.05 3.37 -10.88
CA VAL A 114 9.62 3.14 -11.09
C VAL A 114 9.38 2.73 -12.54
N GLY A 115 8.73 1.59 -12.74
CA GLY A 115 8.39 1.07 -14.07
C GLY A 115 9.48 0.18 -14.69
N ALA A 116 10.57 -0.09 -13.97
CA ALA A 116 11.64 -0.97 -14.43
C ALA A 116 11.15 -2.36 -14.87
N TYR A 117 10.04 -2.83 -14.28
CA TYR A 117 9.44 -4.14 -14.57
C TYR A 117 8.00 -4.03 -15.08
N GLY A 118 7.58 -2.83 -15.54
CA GLY A 118 6.23 -2.57 -16.04
C GLY A 118 5.21 -2.16 -14.98
N GLU A 119 5.60 -2.00 -13.72
CA GLU A 119 4.72 -1.46 -12.68
C GLU A 119 4.38 0.02 -12.91
N GLU A 120 3.16 0.42 -12.58
CA GLU A 120 2.74 1.83 -12.59
C GLU A 120 3.37 2.61 -11.43
N ARG A 121 3.45 1.99 -10.24
CA ARG A 121 3.95 2.61 -9.02
C ARG A 121 4.83 1.65 -8.23
N LEU A 122 5.81 2.24 -7.55
CA LEU A 122 6.67 1.56 -6.58
C LEU A 122 6.24 1.90 -5.16
N LEU A 123 6.00 0.90 -4.32
CA LEU A 123 5.89 1.08 -2.88
C LEU A 123 7.19 0.62 -2.23
N LEU A 124 7.83 1.52 -1.49
CA LEU A 124 9.07 1.24 -0.78
C LEU A 124 8.77 1.12 0.71
N ASP A 125 8.81 -0.12 1.20
CA ASP A 125 8.60 -0.47 2.61
C ASP A 125 9.93 -0.45 3.37
N ALA A 126 9.82 -0.26 4.69
CA ALA A 126 10.96 -0.30 5.58
C ALA A 126 11.64 -1.69 5.52
N PRO A 127 12.98 -1.75 5.63
CA PRO A 127 13.74 -3.01 5.58
C PRO A 127 13.28 -4.08 6.60
N ARG A 128 12.64 -3.64 7.69
CA ARG A 128 12.10 -4.46 8.79
C ARG A 128 10.62 -4.16 9.04
N ALA A 129 9.77 -4.42 8.05
CA ALA A 129 8.32 -4.33 8.22
C ALA A 129 7.84 -5.18 9.43
N GLY A 130 7.03 -4.58 10.30
CA GLY A 130 6.46 -5.27 11.48
C GLY A 130 7.35 -5.35 12.73
N SER A 131 8.58 -4.82 12.69
CA SER A 131 9.49 -4.79 13.86
C SER A 131 9.13 -3.73 14.93
N GLY A 132 8.33 -2.73 14.56
CA GLY A 132 8.08 -1.55 15.39
C GLY A 132 9.25 -0.55 15.41
N GLU A 133 10.39 -0.87 14.78
CA GLU A 133 11.50 0.06 14.62
C GLU A 133 11.16 1.10 13.55
N ARG A 134 11.43 2.37 13.88
CA ARG A 134 11.24 3.48 12.95
C ARG A 134 12.28 3.38 11.84
N TRP A 135 11.82 3.49 10.60
CA TRP A 135 12.73 3.54 9.47
C TRP A 135 13.45 4.89 9.45
N ASP A 136 14.77 4.84 9.57
CA ASP A 136 15.63 5.97 9.26
C ASP A 136 15.60 6.24 7.75
N THR A 137 14.77 7.21 7.35
CA THR A 137 14.55 7.59 5.96
C THR A 137 15.72 8.39 5.37
N SER A 138 16.73 8.78 6.17
CA SER A 138 17.95 9.41 5.65
C SER A 138 18.70 8.51 4.67
N ALA A 139 18.56 7.18 4.79
CA ALA A 139 19.09 6.21 3.84
C ALA A 139 18.56 6.40 2.40
N LEU A 140 17.49 7.18 2.22
CA LEU A 140 16.93 7.52 0.92
C LEU A 140 17.57 8.75 0.27
N GLU A 141 18.32 9.60 0.97
CA GLU A 141 18.85 10.87 0.42
C GLU A 141 19.51 10.72 -0.96
N ASN A 142 20.25 9.64 -1.18
CA ASN A 142 20.91 9.33 -2.47
C ASN A 142 20.29 8.16 -3.25
N ARG A 143 19.16 7.62 -2.77
CA ARG A 143 18.50 6.43 -3.34
C ARG A 143 16.98 6.60 -3.50
N ARG A 144 16.49 7.84 -3.47
CA ARG A 144 15.09 8.16 -3.73
C ARG A 144 14.70 7.65 -5.11
N PRO A 145 13.61 6.86 -5.22
CA PRO A 145 12.98 6.63 -6.51
C PRO A 145 12.62 7.96 -7.18
N THR A 146 12.80 8.04 -8.49
CA THR A 146 12.17 9.07 -9.32
C THR A 146 10.83 8.55 -9.84
N GLY A 147 9.82 9.41 -9.94
CA GLY A 147 8.48 9.02 -10.43
C GLY A 147 7.45 8.82 -9.31
N GLN A 148 6.41 8.03 -9.59
CA GLN A 148 5.31 7.79 -8.65
C GLN A 148 5.64 6.66 -7.69
N TRP A 149 6.14 7.01 -6.50
CA TRP A 149 6.44 6.04 -5.45
C TRP A 149 5.80 6.40 -4.12
N LEU A 150 5.43 5.35 -3.36
CA LEU A 150 4.84 5.48 -2.04
C LEU A 150 5.85 5.06 -0.98
N LEU A 151 6.00 5.88 0.06
CA LEU A 151 6.74 5.52 1.28
C LEU A 151 5.82 4.71 2.19
N ALA A 152 6.28 3.55 2.64
CA ALA A 152 5.60 2.73 3.62
C ALA A 152 6.58 2.33 4.75
N GLY A 153 6.05 1.58 5.73
CA GLY A 153 6.86 0.97 6.78
C GLY A 153 6.89 1.78 8.07
N GLY A 154 6.07 1.35 9.03
CA GLY A 154 6.05 1.95 10.37
C GLY A 154 5.50 3.38 10.43
N LEU A 155 4.88 3.88 9.35
CA LEU A 155 4.24 5.19 9.36
C LEU A 155 3.03 5.19 10.29
N ASP A 156 2.86 6.28 11.04
CA ASP A 156 1.75 6.55 11.94
C ASP A 156 1.49 8.07 12.04
N PRO A 157 0.38 8.53 12.64
CA PRO A 157 0.05 9.97 12.67
C PRO A 157 1.16 10.85 13.27
N ARG A 158 1.98 10.32 14.17
CA ARG A 158 3.01 11.07 14.89
C ARG A 158 4.29 11.25 14.08
N ASN A 159 4.51 10.44 13.04
CA ASN A 159 5.76 10.45 12.27
C ASN A 159 5.60 10.80 10.78
N VAL A 160 4.38 10.70 10.23
CA VAL A 160 4.14 10.86 8.79
C VAL A 160 4.63 12.20 8.24
N ALA A 161 4.43 13.29 8.99
CA ALA A 161 4.88 14.62 8.58
C ALA A 161 6.41 14.68 8.39
N SER A 162 7.16 14.28 9.41
CA SER A 162 8.64 14.24 9.34
C SER A 162 9.16 13.27 8.27
N ALA A 163 8.46 12.15 8.03
CA ALA A 163 8.82 11.18 7.02
C ALA A 163 8.63 11.76 5.60
N ILE A 164 7.55 12.51 5.39
CA ILE A 164 7.29 13.23 4.13
C ILE A 164 8.37 14.29 3.88
N GLU A 165 8.68 15.14 4.87
CA GLU A 165 9.68 16.20 4.74
C GLU A 165 11.06 15.66 4.38
N THR A 166 11.46 14.56 5.04
CA THR A 166 12.77 13.93 4.85
C THR A 166 12.82 13.19 3.52
N ALA A 167 11.92 12.25 3.29
CA ALA A 167 11.99 11.33 2.16
C ALA A 167 11.46 11.95 0.84
N ARG A 168 10.57 12.94 0.93
CA ARG A 168 9.87 13.60 -0.18
C ARG A 168 9.23 12.61 -1.16
N PRO A 169 8.38 11.69 -0.69
CA PRO A 169 7.75 10.72 -1.56
C PRO A 169 6.63 11.34 -2.39
N TRP A 170 6.24 10.68 -3.48
CA TRP A 170 5.02 11.05 -4.20
C TRP A 170 3.76 10.74 -3.38
N GLY A 171 3.79 9.62 -2.64
CA GLY A 171 2.72 9.25 -1.72
C GLY A 171 3.21 8.54 -0.46
N VAL A 172 2.27 8.27 0.45
CA VAL A 172 2.49 7.49 1.66
C VAL A 172 1.47 6.35 1.75
N ASP A 173 1.89 5.21 2.29
CA ASP A 173 1.03 4.05 2.59
C ASP A 173 1.12 3.73 4.08
N VAL A 174 -0.05 3.57 4.71
CA VAL A 174 -0.14 3.15 6.12
C VAL A 174 -1.05 1.96 6.28
N SER A 175 -0.61 0.99 7.10
CA SER A 175 -1.46 -0.11 7.55
C SER A 175 -1.54 -0.17 9.07
N SER A 176 -0.49 -0.66 9.75
CA SER A 176 -0.53 -0.90 11.20
C SER A 176 -0.53 0.37 12.05
N GLY A 177 0.01 1.49 11.55
CA GLY A 177 0.06 2.74 12.32
C GLY A 177 -1.29 3.42 12.54
N VAL A 178 -2.35 2.94 11.89
CA VAL A 178 -3.73 3.41 12.07
C VAL A 178 -4.65 2.31 12.63
N GLU A 179 -4.07 1.35 13.34
CA GLU A 179 -4.79 0.27 14.01
C GLU A 179 -4.91 0.51 15.52
N SER A 180 -6.06 0.19 16.10
CA SER A 180 -6.26 0.15 17.57
C SER A 180 -5.74 -1.16 18.16
N ALA A 181 -5.82 -2.24 17.38
CA ALA A 181 -5.27 -3.55 17.68
C ALA A 181 -4.89 -4.23 16.36
N ARG A 182 -4.02 -5.24 16.39
CA ARG A 182 -3.51 -5.92 15.19
C ARG A 182 -4.65 -6.38 14.27
N GLY A 183 -4.78 -5.76 13.09
CA GLY A 183 -5.82 -6.05 12.10
C GLY A 183 -7.16 -5.33 12.31
N VAL A 184 -7.27 -4.44 13.30
CA VAL A 184 -8.48 -3.65 13.60
C VAL A 184 -8.15 -2.16 13.45
N LYS A 185 -8.78 -1.50 12.47
CA LYS A 185 -8.54 -0.08 12.18
C LYS A 185 -9.13 0.83 13.25
N SER A 186 -8.46 1.94 13.51
CA SER A 186 -8.96 3.04 14.32
C SER A 186 -9.33 4.20 13.41
N HIS A 187 -10.62 4.57 13.38
CA HIS A 187 -11.10 5.67 12.56
C HIS A 187 -10.50 7.01 12.97
N ALA A 188 -10.22 7.21 14.27
CA ALA A 188 -9.54 8.40 14.75
C ALA A 188 -8.11 8.49 14.19
N LEU A 189 -7.35 7.39 14.24
CA LEU A 189 -5.98 7.36 13.72
C LEU A 189 -5.94 7.50 12.20
N ILE A 190 -6.92 6.97 11.45
CA ILE A 190 -7.02 7.20 10.00
C ILE A 190 -7.15 8.70 9.72
N ARG A 191 -8.09 9.39 10.39
CA ARG A 191 -8.31 10.82 10.19
C ARG A 191 -7.07 11.64 10.56
N GLU A 192 -6.45 11.33 11.68
CA GLU A 192 -5.24 12.01 12.15
C GLU A 192 -4.06 11.81 11.18
N PHE A 193 -3.87 10.57 10.70
CA PHE A 193 -2.83 10.25 9.73
C PHE A 193 -2.99 11.07 8.45
N VAL A 194 -4.20 11.08 7.88
CA VAL A 194 -4.47 11.82 6.64
C VAL A 194 -4.29 13.33 6.85
N ALA A 195 -4.81 13.88 7.95
CA ALA A 195 -4.66 15.30 8.26
C ALA A 195 -3.18 15.71 8.36
N ASN A 196 -2.38 14.93 9.10
CA ASN A 196 -0.95 15.22 9.30
C ASN A 196 -0.14 15.03 8.00
N ALA A 197 -0.48 14.04 7.18
CA ALA A 197 0.15 13.84 5.88
C ALA A 197 -0.13 14.97 4.88
N ARG A 198 -1.36 15.52 4.90
CA ARG A 198 -1.75 16.67 4.05
C ARG A 198 -1.09 17.97 4.50
N ALA A 199 -0.95 18.19 5.81
CA ALA A 199 -0.33 19.40 6.34
C ALA A 199 1.19 19.50 6.05
N ALA A 200 1.86 18.37 5.82
CA ALA A 200 3.29 18.29 5.55
C ALA A 200 3.66 18.35 4.05
N SER A 201 2.69 18.59 3.16
CA SER A 201 2.87 18.52 1.70
C SER A 201 2.54 19.81 0.97
#